data_AF-G9G829-F1
#
_entry.id   AF-G9G829-F1
#
_cell.length_a   1.000
_cell.length_b   1.000
_cell.length_c   1.000
_cell.angle_alpha   90.00
_cell.angle_beta   90.00
_cell.angle_gamma   90.00
#
_symmetry.space_group_name_H-M   'P 1'
#
loop_
_entity.id
_entity.type
_entity.pdbx_description
1 polymer ?
#
loop_
_entity_poly.entity_id
_entity_poly.type
_entity_poly.pdbx_seq_one_letter_code
_entity_poly.pdbx_strand_id
1 'polypeptide(L)'
;EKIVRGLAEEQIPVLGVVGVVGSTEEGAVDSIDKIIALRDELMKDGIYYYVHVDAAYGGYGRAIFLDEDNNFIPYEDLQDVHEEYGVFKEKKEHISREVYDAYKAIELAESVTIDPHKMGYIPYSAGGIVIQDIRMRDVISYFATYVFEKGADIPALLGAYILEGSKAGATAASVWAAHHVLPLNVAGYGKLIGASIEGSHHFYNFLNDLTFKVGDKEIEVHTLTHPDFNMVDYVFKEKGNDDLVAMNKLNH
;
A
#
# COMPACT_ATOMS: atom_id res chain seq x y z
N GLU A 1 -9.12 9.80 -16.10
CA GLU A 1 -10.17 9.89 -17.15
C GLU A 1 -9.70 10.59 -18.43
N LYS A 2 -9.41 11.90 -18.42
CA LYS A 2 -9.09 12.67 -19.64
C LYS A 2 -8.03 12.01 -20.54
N ILE A 3 -6.94 11.51 -19.96
CA ILE A 3 -5.88 10.80 -20.70
C ILE A 3 -6.43 9.53 -21.37
N VAL A 4 -7.18 8.70 -20.62
CA VAL A 4 -7.76 7.45 -21.15
C VAL A 4 -8.72 7.73 -22.30
N ARG A 5 -9.61 8.72 -22.15
CA ARG A 5 -10.54 9.12 -23.23
C ARG A 5 -9.80 9.66 -24.45
N GLY A 6 -8.78 10.50 -24.26
CA GLY A 6 -7.97 11.03 -25.36
C GLY A 6 -7.23 9.94 -26.13
N LEU A 7 -6.63 8.96 -25.43
CA LEU A 7 -6.00 7.80 -26.08
C LEU A 7 -7.03 6.95 -26.85
N ALA A 8 -8.23 6.75 -26.29
CA ALA A 8 -9.29 6.01 -26.95
C ALA A 8 -9.82 6.71 -28.23
N GLU A 9 -9.92 8.04 -28.23
CA GLU A 9 -10.25 8.84 -29.42
C GLU A 9 -9.22 8.62 -30.55
N GLU A 10 -7.95 8.49 -30.19
CA GLU A 10 -6.86 8.17 -31.12
C GLU A 10 -6.72 6.67 -31.43
N GLN A 11 -7.62 5.82 -30.92
CA GLN A 11 -7.58 4.35 -31.05
C GLN A 11 -6.31 3.72 -30.47
N ILE A 12 -5.73 4.34 -29.44
CA ILE A 12 -4.59 3.83 -28.69
C ILE A 12 -5.10 3.13 -27.43
N PRO A 13 -4.91 1.80 -27.28
CA PRO A 13 -5.38 1.08 -26.11
C PRO A 13 -4.54 1.42 -24.87
N VAL A 14 -5.21 1.49 -23.72
CA VAL A 14 -4.55 1.59 -22.41
C VAL A 14 -4.28 0.18 -21.91
N LEU A 15 -3.02 -0.24 -21.92
CA LEU A 15 -2.63 -1.57 -21.43
C LEU A 15 -3.03 -1.76 -19.96
N GLY A 16 -2.79 -0.76 -19.13
CA GLY A 16 -3.16 -0.77 -17.73
C GLY A 16 -2.96 0.57 -17.04
N VAL A 17 -3.49 0.65 -15.83
CA VAL A 17 -3.37 1.76 -14.89
C VAL A 17 -2.77 1.20 -13.60
N VAL A 18 -1.86 1.95 -13.01
CA VAL A 18 -1.27 1.63 -11.71
C VAL A 18 -1.84 2.62 -10.68
N GLY A 19 -2.43 2.09 -9.61
CA GLY A 19 -2.71 2.87 -8.40
C GLY A 19 -1.71 2.52 -7.31
N VAL A 20 -1.22 3.52 -6.59
CA VAL A 20 -0.18 3.36 -5.56
C VAL A 20 -0.81 3.42 -4.17
N VAL A 21 -0.51 2.45 -3.32
CA VAL A 21 -0.95 2.40 -1.92
C VAL A 21 0.30 2.47 -1.04
N GLY A 22 0.58 3.69 -0.57
CA GLY A 22 1.82 4.06 0.10
C GLY A 22 2.89 4.52 -0.89
N SER A 23 2.79 5.77 -1.35
CA SER A 23 3.82 6.41 -2.18
C SER A 23 5.19 6.41 -1.49
N THR A 24 6.26 6.50 -2.27
CA THR A 24 7.63 6.29 -1.75
C THR A 24 8.08 7.39 -0.80
N GLU A 25 7.70 8.64 -1.06
CA GLU A 25 8.19 9.78 -0.28
C GLU A 25 7.14 10.24 0.74
N GLU A 26 5.86 10.27 0.38
CA GLU A 26 4.80 10.85 1.21
C GLU A 26 3.90 9.80 1.90
N GLY A 27 4.00 8.52 1.52
CA GLY A 27 3.14 7.46 2.02
C GLY A 27 1.67 7.61 1.62
N ALA A 28 1.40 8.36 0.55
CA ALA A 28 0.05 8.66 0.07
C ALA A 28 -0.66 7.41 -0.48
N VAL A 29 -1.99 7.40 -0.38
CA VAL A 29 -2.84 6.32 -0.89
C VAL A 29 -3.71 6.85 -2.03
N ASP A 30 -3.48 6.38 -3.25
CA ASP A 30 -4.33 6.70 -4.38
C ASP A 30 -5.76 6.22 -4.14
N SER A 31 -6.74 6.97 -4.65
CA SER A 31 -8.16 6.57 -4.59
C SER A 31 -8.46 5.39 -5.54
N ILE A 32 -8.06 4.18 -5.14
CA ILE A 32 -8.25 2.95 -5.92
C ILE A 32 -9.73 2.73 -6.25
N ASP A 33 -10.63 3.00 -5.31
CA ASP A 33 -12.07 2.98 -5.50
C ASP A 33 -12.53 3.82 -6.71
N LYS A 34 -11.96 5.01 -6.88
CA LYS A 34 -12.27 5.90 -8.02
C LYS A 34 -11.64 5.41 -9.31
N ILE A 35 -10.47 4.78 -9.27
CA ILE A 35 -9.86 4.13 -10.44
C ILE A 35 -10.75 2.99 -10.95
N ILE A 36 -11.28 2.18 -10.03
CA ILE A 36 -12.20 1.08 -10.36
C ILE A 36 -13.53 1.64 -10.87
N ALA A 37 -14.14 2.60 -10.18
CA ALA A 37 -15.39 3.21 -10.61
C ALA A 37 -15.27 3.85 -12.00
N LEU A 38 -14.13 4.48 -12.30
CA LEU A 38 -13.85 5.02 -13.62
C LEU A 38 -13.73 3.91 -14.68
N ARG A 39 -13.10 2.78 -14.37
CA ARG A 39 -13.01 1.63 -15.27
C ARG A 39 -14.42 1.14 -15.61
N ASP A 40 -15.27 0.96 -14.61
CA ASP A 40 -16.64 0.46 -14.78
C ASP A 40 -17.50 1.41 -15.61
N GLU A 41 -17.29 2.73 -15.47
CA GLU A 41 -17.94 3.73 -16.31
C GLU A 41 -17.46 3.66 -17.76
N LEU A 42 -16.13 3.63 -17.97
CA LEU A 42 -15.52 3.59 -19.30
C LEU A 42 -15.79 2.29 -20.05
N MET A 43 -16.05 1.19 -19.35
CA MET A 43 -16.48 -0.07 -19.94
C MET A 43 -17.80 0.07 -20.70
N LYS A 44 -18.70 0.97 -20.28
CA LYS A 44 -19.96 1.26 -21.00
C LYS A 44 -19.70 1.86 -22.38
N ASP A 45 -18.57 2.53 -22.54
CA ASP A 45 -18.09 3.11 -23.80
C ASP A 45 -17.14 2.16 -24.57
N GLY A 46 -17.00 0.91 -24.12
CA GLY A 46 -16.14 -0.10 -24.76
C GLY A 46 -14.64 0.06 -24.46
N ILE A 47 -14.28 0.84 -23.43
CA ILE A 47 -12.90 1.07 -23.02
C ILE A 47 -12.61 0.26 -21.75
N TYR A 48 -11.55 -0.55 -21.77
CA TYR A 48 -11.07 -1.30 -20.61
C TYR A 48 -9.58 -1.04 -20.40
N TYR A 49 -9.14 -1.08 -19.14
CA TYR A 49 -7.73 -1.14 -18.77
C TYR A 49 -7.53 -2.10 -17.61
N TYR A 50 -6.40 -2.80 -17.62
CA TYR A 50 -5.92 -3.57 -16.48
C TYR A 50 -5.65 -2.67 -15.29
N VAL A 51 -5.96 -3.07 -14.06
CA VAL A 51 -5.57 -2.35 -12.85
C VAL A 51 -4.54 -3.14 -12.07
N HIS A 52 -3.36 -2.56 -11.90
CA HIS A 52 -2.36 -3.02 -10.95
C HIS A 52 -2.38 -2.09 -9.74
N VAL A 53 -2.37 -2.64 -8.53
CA VAL A 53 -2.12 -1.86 -7.32
C VAL A 53 -0.69 -2.09 -6.87
N ASP A 54 0.13 -1.04 -6.92
CA ASP A 54 1.42 -1.05 -6.24
C ASP A 54 1.21 -0.76 -4.75
N ALA A 55 1.03 -1.82 -3.97
CA ALA A 55 0.97 -1.77 -2.52
C ALA A 55 2.27 -2.33 -1.92
N ALA A 56 3.42 -2.16 -2.58
CA ALA A 56 4.67 -2.69 -2.09
C ALA A 56 4.94 -2.23 -0.65
N TYR A 57 4.70 -0.95 -0.36
CA TYR A 57 4.82 -0.40 1.00
C TYR A 57 3.54 -0.57 1.82
N GLY A 58 2.37 -0.14 1.32
CA GLY A 58 1.12 -0.11 2.09
C GLY A 58 0.33 -1.43 2.13
N GLY A 59 0.77 -2.51 1.47
CA GLY A 59 -0.05 -3.73 1.32
C GLY A 59 -0.39 -4.43 2.64
N TYR A 60 0.56 -4.50 3.58
CA TYR A 60 0.29 -5.00 4.93
C TYR A 60 -0.65 -4.09 5.73
N GLY A 61 -0.79 -2.83 5.30
CA GLY A 61 -1.78 -1.88 5.80
C GLY A 61 -3.21 -2.41 5.73
N ARG A 62 -3.50 -3.30 4.77
CA ARG A 62 -4.85 -3.87 4.61
C ARG A 62 -5.31 -4.69 5.83
N ALA A 63 -4.38 -5.18 6.65
CA ALA A 63 -4.68 -5.98 7.84
C ALA A 63 -5.50 -5.24 8.91
N ILE A 64 -5.47 -3.90 8.95
CA ILE A 64 -6.29 -3.14 9.89
C ILE A 64 -7.79 -3.16 9.53
N PHE A 65 -8.14 -3.56 8.30
CA PHE A 65 -9.53 -3.58 7.83
C PHE A 65 -10.15 -4.98 7.84
N LEU A 66 -9.44 -5.99 8.35
CA LEU A 66 -9.88 -7.38 8.33
C LEU A 66 -10.14 -7.85 9.76
N ASP A 67 -11.32 -8.41 10.01
CA ASP A 67 -11.66 -9.04 11.31
C ASP A 67 -10.88 -10.35 11.52
N GLU A 68 -11.08 -11.02 12.67
CA GLU A 68 -10.38 -12.27 12.99
C GLU A 68 -10.66 -13.42 11.99
N ASP A 69 -11.82 -13.38 11.33
CA ASP A 69 -12.24 -14.33 10.30
C ASP A 69 -11.80 -13.90 8.88
N ASN A 70 -11.13 -12.76 8.76
CA ASN A 70 -10.66 -12.12 7.53
C ASN A 70 -11.78 -11.54 6.64
N ASN A 71 -12.93 -11.19 7.21
CA ASN A 71 -13.92 -10.36 6.52
C ASN A 71 -13.52 -8.89 6.59
N PHE A 72 -13.89 -8.13 5.55
CA PHE A 72 -13.65 -6.69 5.54
C PHE A 72 -14.62 -5.97 6.50
N ILE A 73 -14.07 -5.29 7.52
CA ILE A 73 -14.83 -4.62 8.57
C ILE A 73 -15.56 -3.41 7.97
N PRO A 74 -16.87 -3.20 8.23
CA PRO A 74 -17.58 -1.98 7.84
C PRO A 74 -16.95 -0.72 8.44
N TYR A 75 -16.97 0.41 7.71
CA TYR A 75 -16.30 1.65 8.15
C TYR A 75 -16.83 2.15 9.49
N GLU A 76 -18.15 2.06 9.67
CA GLU A 76 -18.89 2.42 10.87
C GLU A 76 -18.47 1.61 12.10
N ASP A 77 -18.03 0.36 11.92
CA ASP A 77 -17.63 -0.54 13.01
C ASP A 77 -16.11 -0.52 13.25
N LEU A 78 -15.34 0.09 12.33
CA LEU A 78 -13.87 -0.01 12.29
C LEU A 78 -13.21 0.48 13.59
N GLN A 79 -13.69 1.60 14.13
CA GLN A 79 -13.14 2.17 15.37
C GLN A 79 -13.39 1.25 16.58
N ASP A 80 -14.58 0.66 16.68
CA ASP A 80 -14.93 -0.21 17.79
C ASP A 80 -14.16 -1.54 17.71
N VAL A 81 -13.97 -2.11 16.51
CA VAL A 81 -13.11 -3.29 16.31
C VAL A 81 -11.65 -2.96 16.63
N HIS A 82 -11.14 -1.80 16.22
CA HIS A 82 -9.77 -1.39 16.55
C HIS A 82 -9.55 -1.23 18.06
N GLU A 83 -10.54 -0.72 18.79
CA GLU A 83 -10.51 -0.64 20.25
C GLU A 83 -10.51 -2.02 20.89
N GLU A 84 -11.41 -2.91 20.47
CA GLU A 84 -11.52 -4.28 20.98
C GLU A 84 -10.21 -5.06 20.84
N TYR A 85 -9.58 -4.97 19.67
CA TYR A 85 -8.33 -5.67 19.38
C TYR A 85 -7.08 -4.89 19.81
N GLY A 86 -7.23 -3.66 20.32
CA GLY A 86 -6.12 -2.80 20.72
C GLY A 86 -5.16 -2.48 19.57
N VAL A 87 -5.71 -2.29 18.37
CA VAL A 87 -4.99 -1.86 17.16
C VAL A 87 -4.40 -0.47 17.34
N PHE A 88 -5.20 0.44 17.92
CA PHE A 88 -4.81 1.78 18.34
C PHE A 88 -4.99 1.93 19.86
N LYS A 89 -4.20 2.79 20.51
CA LYS A 89 -4.34 3.09 21.94
C LYS A 89 -5.36 4.17 22.21
N GLU A 90 -5.48 5.15 21.32
CA GLU A 90 -6.44 6.24 21.45
C GLU A 90 -7.74 5.94 20.70
N LYS A 91 -8.89 6.12 21.36
CA LYS A 91 -10.20 6.03 20.70
C LYS A 91 -10.52 7.32 19.94
N LYS A 92 -9.93 7.47 18.75
CA LYS A 92 -10.21 8.55 17.79
C LYS A 92 -10.23 8.02 16.35
N GLU A 93 -10.59 8.87 15.39
CA GLU A 93 -10.47 8.52 13.97
C GLU A 93 -8.99 8.52 13.58
N HIS A 94 -8.48 7.35 13.17
CA HIS A 94 -7.12 7.19 12.65
C HIS A 94 -7.07 7.00 11.14
N ILE A 95 -8.17 6.57 10.53
CA ILE A 95 -8.22 6.26 9.09
C ILE A 95 -9.32 7.08 8.48
N SER A 96 -9.00 7.85 7.44
CA SER A 96 -9.99 8.62 6.69
C SER A 96 -10.88 7.69 5.86
N ARG A 97 -12.07 8.19 5.50
CA ARG A 97 -13.00 7.45 4.65
C ARG A 97 -12.40 7.14 3.28
N GLU A 98 -11.65 8.09 2.72
CA GLU A 98 -11.00 7.96 1.43
C GLU A 98 -9.96 6.84 1.42
N VAL A 99 -9.13 6.75 2.47
CA VAL A 99 -8.14 5.66 2.62
C VAL A 99 -8.85 4.32 2.78
N TYR A 100 -9.89 4.25 3.61
CA TYR A 100 -10.69 3.04 3.78
C TYR A 100 -11.28 2.54 2.45
N ASP A 101 -11.94 3.43 1.69
CA ASP A 101 -12.58 3.07 0.43
C ASP A 101 -11.54 2.60 -0.60
N ALA A 102 -10.34 3.21 -0.62
CA ALA A 102 -9.23 2.76 -1.45
C ALA A 102 -8.76 1.33 -1.09
N TYR A 103 -8.53 1.03 0.20
CA TYR A 103 -8.13 -0.32 0.64
C TYR A 103 -9.19 -1.39 0.38
N LYS A 104 -10.46 -1.02 0.45
CA LYS A 104 -11.58 -1.90 0.12
C LYS A 104 -11.53 -2.31 -1.35
N ALA A 105 -11.32 -1.34 -2.25
CA ALA A 105 -11.31 -1.56 -3.69
C ALA A 105 -10.09 -2.34 -4.22
N ILE A 106 -9.05 -2.57 -3.41
CA ILE A 106 -7.86 -3.36 -3.82
C ILE A 106 -8.24 -4.74 -4.36
N GLU A 107 -9.29 -5.39 -3.82
CA GLU A 107 -9.72 -6.72 -4.28
C GLU A 107 -10.25 -6.74 -5.73
N LEU A 108 -10.59 -5.58 -6.27
CA LEU A 108 -11.11 -5.40 -7.62
C LEU A 108 -10.01 -5.16 -8.67
N ALA A 109 -8.76 -5.03 -8.22
CA ALA A 109 -7.58 -4.95 -9.10
C ALA A 109 -7.12 -6.34 -9.53
N GLU A 110 -6.67 -6.46 -10.77
CA GLU A 110 -6.24 -7.73 -11.35
C GLU A 110 -4.94 -8.26 -10.75
N SER A 111 -4.03 -7.38 -10.32
CA SER A 111 -2.89 -7.76 -9.48
C SER A 111 -2.47 -6.70 -8.49
N VAL A 112 -1.77 -7.15 -7.45
CA VAL A 112 -1.27 -6.32 -6.36
C VAL A 112 0.18 -6.70 -6.07
N THR A 113 1.07 -5.71 -6.03
CA THR A 113 2.42 -5.87 -5.46
C THR A 113 2.36 -5.65 -3.96
N ILE A 114 3.07 -6.47 -3.17
CA ILE A 114 3.18 -6.34 -1.71
C ILE A 114 4.54 -6.85 -1.26
N ASP A 115 5.29 -6.07 -0.48
CA ASP A 115 6.63 -6.47 -0.04
C ASP A 115 6.67 -6.86 1.45
N PRO A 116 6.84 -8.16 1.77
CA PRO A 116 7.20 -8.61 3.12
C PRO A 116 8.39 -7.89 3.74
N HIS A 117 9.42 -7.52 2.95
CA HIS A 117 10.61 -6.82 3.48
C HIS A 117 10.42 -5.32 3.73
N LYS A 118 9.24 -4.76 3.47
CA LYS A 118 8.85 -3.38 3.83
C LYS A 118 8.03 -3.44 5.12
N MET A 119 6.72 -3.21 5.03
CA MET A 119 5.82 -3.20 6.18
C MET A 119 5.43 -4.59 6.68
N GLY A 120 5.97 -5.65 6.07
CA GLY A 120 5.86 -7.01 6.60
C GLY A 120 6.87 -7.33 7.69
N TYR A 121 7.93 -6.53 7.88
CA TYR A 121 9.00 -6.77 8.86
C TYR A 121 9.77 -8.09 8.65
N ILE A 122 9.85 -8.58 7.41
CA ILE A 122 10.69 -9.73 7.03
C ILE A 122 12.07 -9.25 6.56
N PRO A 123 13.18 -9.96 6.85
CA PRO A 123 14.50 -9.58 6.34
C PRO A 123 14.55 -9.56 4.80
N TYR A 124 15.31 -8.62 4.24
CA TYR A 124 15.61 -8.61 2.81
C TYR A 124 16.28 -9.93 2.37
N SER A 125 15.99 -10.47 1.18
CA SER A 125 15.02 -9.97 0.18
C SER A 125 13.75 -10.82 0.18
N ALA A 126 12.59 -10.17 0.26
CA ALA A 126 11.26 -10.79 0.19
C ALA A 126 10.24 -9.79 -0.40
N GLY A 127 9.98 -9.92 -1.70
CA GLY A 127 8.87 -9.27 -2.39
C GLY A 127 7.69 -10.22 -2.60
N GLY A 128 6.57 -9.72 -3.11
CA GLY A 128 5.36 -10.49 -3.31
C GLY A 128 4.45 -9.90 -4.39
N ILE A 129 3.72 -10.80 -5.07
CA ILE A 129 2.68 -10.45 -6.03
C ILE A 129 1.44 -11.30 -5.73
N VAL A 130 0.27 -10.69 -5.83
CA VAL A 130 -1.03 -11.33 -5.73
C VAL A 130 -1.76 -11.11 -7.06
N ILE A 131 -2.44 -12.14 -7.55
CA ILE A 131 -3.28 -12.08 -8.76
C ILE A 131 -4.72 -12.38 -8.35
N GLN A 132 -5.66 -11.62 -8.90
CA GLN A 132 -7.09 -11.73 -8.58
C GLN A 132 -7.65 -13.11 -8.95
N ASP A 133 -7.19 -13.66 -10.07
CA ASP A 133 -7.62 -14.96 -10.58
C ASP A 133 -6.40 -15.85 -10.80
N ILE A 134 -6.40 -17.02 -10.16
CA ILE A 134 -5.32 -18.01 -10.27
C ILE A 134 -5.02 -18.39 -11.72
N ARG A 135 -6.00 -18.35 -12.63
CA ARG A 135 -5.85 -18.66 -14.06
C ARG A 135 -4.93 -17.67 -14.78
N MET A 136 -4.74 -16.46 -14.25
CA MET A 136 -3.86 -15.45 -14.87
C MET A 136 -2.41 -15.92 -14.95
N ARG A 137 -1.96 -16.78 -14.01
CA ARG A 137 -0.61 -17.34 -14.04
C ARG A 137 -0.33 -18.19 -15.29
N ASP A 138 -1.37 -18.74 -15.91
CA ASP A 138 -1.22 -19.61 -17.07
C ASP A 138 -0.78 -18.81 -18.32
N VAL A 139 -1.11 -17.51 -18.38
CA VAL A 139 -0.74 -16.59 -19.48
C VAL A 139 0.78 -16.40 -19.58
N ILE A 140 1.48 -16.46 -18.45
CA ILE A 140 2.95 -16.32 -18.38
C ILE A 140 3.67 -17.65 -18.21
N SER A 141 2.93 -18.76 -18.15
CA SER A 141 3.50 -20.04 -17.73
C SER A 141 4.41 -20.65 -18.79
N TYR A 142 5.47 -21.33 -18.33
CA TYR A 142 6.37 -22.06 -19.21
C TYR A 142 6.64 -23.47 -18.69
N PHE A 143 6.13 -24.48 -19.41
CA PHE A 143 6.35 -25.89 -19.09
C PHE A 143 7.47 -26.47 -19.96
N ALA A 144 8.67 -26.55 -19.39
CA ALA A 144 9.79 -27.25 -20.01
C ALA A 144 9.53 -28.77 -20.04
N THR A 145 9.36 -29.35 -21.23
CA THR A 145 9.02 -30.77 -21.46
C THR A 145 10.05 -31.78 -20.95
N TYR A 146 11.24 -31.33 -20.52
CA TYR A 146 12.33 -32.20 -20.06
C TYR A 146 12.47 -32.30 -18.53
N VAL A 147 11.65 -31.58 -17.75
CA VAL A 147 11.73 -31.56 -16.27
C VAL A 147 10.52 -32.20 -15.58
N PHE A 148 9.38 -32.34 -16.27
CA PHE A 148 8.12 -32.72 -15.62
C PHE A 148 7.50 -33.96 -16.27
N GLU A 149 7.37 -35.04 -15.50
CA GLU A 149 6.51 -36.17 -15.88
C GLU A 149 5.04 -35.74 -15.88
N LYS A 150 4.27 -36.25 -16.85
CA LYS A 150 2.82 -36.05 -16.90
C LYS A 150 2.19 -36.58 -15.60
N GLY A 151 1.64 -35.68 -14.78
CA GLY A 151 0.87 -36.03 -13.57
C GLY A 151 1.48 -35.60 -12.24
N ALA A 152 2.54 -34.79 -12.21
CA ALA A 152 3.07 -34.25 -10.94
C ALA A 152 2.17 -33.13 -10.38
N ASP A 153 1.67 -33.31 -9.16
CA ASP A 153 0.94 -32.29 -8.39
C ASP A 153 1.87 -31.16 -7.90
N ILE A 154 1.30 -30.00 -7.59
CA ILE A 154 1.96 -28.86 -6.94
C ILE A 154 2.58 -29.38 -5.61
N PRO A 155 3.92 -29.32 -5.42
CA PRO A 155 4.76 -28.13 -5.57
C PRO A 155 5.83 -28.18 -6.68
N ALA A 156 5.86 -29.22 -7.53
CA ALA A 156 6.94 -29.39 -8.51
C ALA A 156 7.02 -28.25 -9.57
N LEU A 157 5.98 -27.42 -9.71
CA LEU A 157 5.77 -26.52 -10.84
C LEU A 157 5.77 -25.01 -10.52
N LEU A 158 6.12 -24.57 -9.30
CA LEU A 158 6.07 -23.13 -8.98
C LEU A 158 6.93 -22.29 -9.94
N GLY A 159 8.11 -22.79 -10.30
CA GLY A 159 9.02 -22.13 -11.25
C GLY A 159 8.42 -21.94 -12.65
N ALA A 160 7.40 -22.71 -13.02
CA ALA A 160 6.71 -22.56 -14.31
C ALA A 160 5.74 -21.38 -14.33
N TYR A 161 5.40 -20.79 -13.17
CA TYR A 161 4.36 -19.77 -13.02
C TYR A 161 4.88 -18.41 -12.53
N ILE A 162 6.20 -18.23 -12.49
CA ILE A 162 6.85 -17.02 -11.95
C ILE A 162 7.90 -16.52 -12.94
N LEU A 163 8.28 -15.26 -12.80
CA LEU A 163 9.29 -14.62 -13.66
C LEU A 163 10.72 -15.02 -13.30
N GLU A 164 10.99 -15.24 -12.01
CA GLU A 164 12.32 -15.66 -11.52
C GLU A 164 12.57 -17.17 -11.64
N GLY A 165 13.80 -17.60 -11.35
CA GLY A 165 14.20 -19.02 -11.36
C GLY A 165 14.35 -19.60 -9.96
N SER A 166 15.55 -20.09 -9.64
CA SER A 166 15.87 -20.60 -8.31
C SER A 166 15.68 -19.52 -7.23
N LYS A 167 15.01 -19.90 -6.14
CA LYS A 167 14.65 -19.03 -5.02
C LYS A 167 14.81 -19.77 -3.70
N ALA A 168 15.19 -19.04 -2.64
CA ALA A 168 15.45 -19.65 -1.35
C ALA A 168 14.15 -20.09 -0.65
N GLY A 169 14.06 -21.38 -0.30
CA GLY A 169 12.96 -21.87 0.55
C GLY A 169 12.94 -21.21 1.93
N ALA A 170 14.10 -20.76 2.42
CA ALA A 170 14.22 -20.01 3.68
C ALA A 170 13.44 -18.67 3.65
N THR A 171 13.36 -17.99 2.50
CA THR A 171 12.54 -16.77 2.36
C THR A 171 11.06 -17.09 2.57
N ALA A 172 10.57 -18.18 1.97
CA ALA A 172 9.19 -18.63 2.18
C ALA A 172 8.93 -19.02 3.65
N ALA A 173 9.87 -19.71 4.29
CA ALA A 173 9.78 -20.05 5.71
C ALA A 173 9.75 -18.79 6.61
N SER A 174 10.54 -17.75 6.29
CA SER A 174 10.56 -16.50 7.03
C SER A 174 9.21 -15.76 6.95
N VAL A 175 8.65 -15.63 5.74
CA VAL A 175 7.33 -15.00 5.54
C VAL A 175 6.24 -15.83 6.21
N TRP A 176 6.25 -17.16 6.03
CA TRP A 176 5.28 -18.06 6.63
C TRP A 176 5.29 -17.97 8.16
N ALA A 177 6.46 -17.97 8.79
CA ALA A 177 6.59 -17.86 10.23
C ALA A 177 6.03 -16.52 10.74
N ALA A 178 6.34 -15.41 10.06
CA ALA A 178 5.78 -14.10 10.41
C ALA A 178 4.25 -14.08 10.32
N HIS A 179 3.67 -14.60 9.22
CA HIS A 179 2.22 -14.65 9.01
C HIS A 179 1.47 -15.59 9.98
N HIS A 180 2.14 -16.61 10.53
CA HIS A 180 1.55 -17.52 11.52
C HIS A 180 1.69 -17.02 12.96
N VAL A 181 2.70 -16.19 13.23
CA VAL A 181 2.84 -15.50 14.53
C VAL A 181 1.91 -14.29 14.59
N LEU A 182 1.82 -13.54 13.50
CA LEU A 182 0.94 -12.38 13.32
C LEU A 182 0.01 -12.68 12.14
N PRO A 183 -1.24 -13.10 12.40
CA PRO A 183 -2.26 -13.21 11.36
C PRO A 183 -2.41 -11.91 10.56
N LEU A 184 -2.77 -12.00 9.28
CA LEU A 184 -2.92 -10.86 8.36
C LEU A 184 -4.25 -10.09 8.57
N ASN A 185 -4.60 -9.81 9.83
CA ASN A 185 -5.83 -9.14 10.24
C ASN A 185 -5.62 -8.38 11.57
N VAL A 186 -6.70 -7.83 12.16
CA VAL A 186 -6.65 -7.06 13.41
C VAL A 186 -6.10 -7.84 14.62
N ALA A 187 -6.13 -9.18 14.59
CA ALA A 187 -5.56 -9.98 15.67
C ALA A 187 -4.01 -10.02 15.66
N GLY A 188 -3.39 -9.79 14.51
CA GLY A 188 -1.94 -9.85 14.29
C GLY A 188 -1.36 -8.57 13.71
N TYR A 189 -1.10 -8.56 12.39
CA TYR A 189 -0.49 -7.42 11.69
C TYR A 189 -1.26 -6.12 11.86
N GLY A 190 -2.59 -6.17 12.04
CA GLY A 190 -3.37 -4.97 12.31
C GLY A 190 -2.82 -4.18 13.50
N LYS A 191 -2.41 -4.86 14.58
CA LYS A 191 -1.78 -4.21 15.75
C LYS A 191 -0.42 -3.60 15.44
N LEU A 192 0.42 -4.32 14.69
CA LEU A 192 1.76 -3.87 14.32
C LEU A 192 1.70 -2.63 13.42
N ILE A 193 0.82 -2.65 12.43
CA ILE A 193 0.57 -1.53 11.53
C ILE A 193 -0.10 -0.37 12.28
N GLY A 194 -1.12 -0.65 13.09
CA GLY A 194 -1.81 0.34 13.90
C GLY A 194 -0.86 1.12 14.79
N ALA A 195 0.08 0.44 15.46
CA ALA A 195 1.13 1.09 16.23
C ALA A 195 2.03 2.02 15.37
N SER A 196 2.34 1.64 14.13
CA SER A 196 3.11 2.48 13.22
C SER A 196 2.35 3.74 12.78
N ILE A 197 1.06 3.60 12.47
CA ILE A 197 0.18 4.73 12.08
C ILE A 197 -0.06 5.64 13.28
N GLU A 198 -0.28 5.09 14.48
CA GLU A 198 -0.46 5.91 15.68
C GLU A 198 0.79 6.73 15.99
N GLY A 199 1.97 6.12 15.86
CA GLY A 199 3.25 6.80 16.00
C GLY A 199 3.45 7.93 15.00
N SER A 200 3.06 7.74 13.73
CA SER A 200 3.13 8.79 12.72
C SER A 200 2.19 9.95 13.06
N HIS A 201 0.98 9.66 13.54
CA HIS A 201 0.02 10.69 13.95
C HIS A 201 0.52 11.47 15.15
N HIS A 202 1.12 10.81 16.14
CA HIS A 202 1.74 11.49 17.28
C HIS A 202 2.88 12.40 16.84
N PHE A 203 3.74 11.94 15.92
CA PHE A 203 4.83 12.74 15.40
C PHE A 203 4.34 13.94 14.57
N TYR A 204 3.37 13.74 13.67
CA TYR A 204 2.72 14.80 12.92
C TYR A 204 2.13 15.88 13.84
N ASN A 205 1.39 15.47 14.88
CA ASN A 205 0.79 16.40 15.83
C ASN A 205 1.84 17.12 16.70
N PHE A 206 2.96 16.48 17.02
CA PHE A 206 4.08 17.12 17.72
C PHE A 206 4.76 18.20 16.87
N LEU A 207 4.87 17.97 15.56
CA LEU A 207 5.48 18.93 14.64
C LEU A 207 4.59 20.15 14.38
N ASN A 208 3.26 19.98 14.49
CA ASN A 208 2.32 21.08 14.36
C ASN A 208 2.60 22.16 15.42
N ASP A 209 2.67 23.42 14.98
CA ASP A 209 2.95 24.60 15.79
C ASP A 209 4.37 24.68 16.41
N LEU A 210 5.29 23.82 15.99
CA LEU A 210 6.65 23.81 16.53
C LEU A 210 7.46 25.01 16.00
N THR A 211 8.02 25.79 16.92
CA THR A 211 8.87 26.95 16.61
C THR A 211 10.17 26.91 17.41
N PHE A 212 11.25 27.39 16.80
CA PHE A 212 12.58 27.45 17.38
C PHE A 212 13.14 28.85 17.31
N LYS A 213 13.88 29.24 18.35
CA LYS A 213 14.71 30.45 18.32
C LYS A 213 16.17 30.05 18.16
N VAL A 214 16.79 30.43 17.05
CA VAL A 214 18.19 30.13 16.74
C VAL A 214 18.93 31.44 16.50
N GLY A 215 19.64 31.91 17.52
CA GLY A 215 20.26 33.24 17.50
C GLY A 215 19.19 34.35 17.47
N ASP A 216 19.24 35.18 16.43
CA ASP A 216 18.29 36.24 16.13
C ASP A 216 17.10 35.79 15.26
N LYS A 217 17.11 34.54 14.79
CA LYS A 217 16.10 33.99 13.89
C LYS A 217 15.03 33.20 14.64
N GLU A 218 13.81 33.29 14.14
CA GLU A 218 12.69 32.42 14.52
C GLU A 218 12.44 31.45 13.35
N ILE A 219 12.49 30.15 13.62
CA ILE A 219 12.30 29.08 12.64
C ILE A 219 11.00 28.35 12.97
N GLU A 220 10.13 28.21 11.99
CA GLU A 220 8.84 27.53 12.07
C GLU A 220 8.93 26.17 11.38
N VAL A 221 8.22 25.18 11.92
CA VAL A 221 8.01 23.88 11.26
C VAL A 221 6.67 23.89 10.56
N HIS A 222 6.65 23.47 9.30
CA HIS A 222 5.44 23.33 8.49
C HIS A 222 5.35 21.88 8.01
N THR A 223 4.32 21.15 8.46
CA THR A 223 4.02 19.79 7.99
C THR A 223 3.44 19.84 6.57
N LEU A 224 3.75 18.83 5.74
CA LEU A 224 3.34 18.81 4.33
C LEU A 224 1.86 18.50 4.16
N THR A 225 1.42 17.36 4.70
CA THR A 225 0.04 16.89 4.69
C THR A 225 -0.18 15.99 5.90
N HIS A 226 -1.45 15.83 6.30
CA HIS A 226 -1.80 14.77 7.23
C HIS A 226 -1.44 13.41 6.59
N PRO A 227 -0.79 12.49 7.33
CA PRO A 227 -0.41 11.19 6.77
C PRO A 227 -1.65 10.35 6.41
N ASP A 228 -1.65 9.77 5.20
CA ASP A 228 -2.62 8.72 4.83
C ASP A 228 -2.27 7.36 5.46
N PHE A 229 -0.99 7.17 5.79
CA PHE A 229 -0.44 5.95 6.37
C PHE A 229 0.55 6.27 7.50
N ASN A 230 1.86 6.11 7.29
CA ASN A 230 2.85 6.27 8.37
C ASN A 230 4.08 7.12 8.02
N MET A 231 4.13 7.78 6.86
CA MET A 231 5.17 8.74 6.50
C MET A 231 4.75 10.16 6.89
N VAL A 232 5.67 10.96 7.42
CA VAL A 232 5.40 12.32 7.90
C VAL A 232 6.48 13.25 7.39
N ASP A 233 6.08 14.19 6.54
CA ASP A 233 6.97 15.15 5.91
C ASP A 233 6.75 16.56 6.46
N TYR A 234 7.83 17.32 6.54
CA TYR A 234 7.82 18.69 7.04
C TYR A 234 9.01 19.49 6.51
N VAL A 235 8.93 20.81 6.61
CA VAL A 235 10.02 21.74 6.30
C VAL A 235 10.23 22.74 7.44
N PHE A 236 11.47 23.15 7.63
CA PHE A 236 11.83 24.32 8.42
C PHE A 236 11.76 25.58 7.56
N LYS A 237 11.13 26.64 8.06
CA LYS A 237 11.05 27.96 7.40
C LYS A 237 11.48 29.05 8.38
N GLU A 238 12.38 29.92 7.96
CA GLU A 238 12.67 31.15 8.73
C GLU A 238 11.47 32.10 8.64
N LYS A 239 10.95 32.53 9.79
CA LYS A 239 9.76 33.36 9.88
C LYS A 239 9.97 34.69 9.18
N GLY A 240 9.05 35.03 8.27
CA GLY A 240 9.12 36.23 7.44
C GLY A 240 10.12 36.17 6.28
N ASN A 241 10.86 35.06 6.10
CA ASN A 241 11.68 34.84 4.90
C ASN A 241 10.89 34.02 3.87
N ASP A 242 10.62 34.61 2.71
CA ASP A 242 9.84 34.00 1.63
C ASP A 242 10.70 33.55 0.44
N ASP A 243 12.03 33.50 0.60
CA ASP A 243 12.94 32.95 -0.40
C ASP A 243 12.98 31.42 -0.33
N LEU A 244 12.40 30.77 -1.35
CA LEU A 244 12.38 29.31 -1.47
C LEU A 244 13.79 28.71 -1.57
N VAL A 245 14.75 29.37 -2.22
CA VAL A 245 16.14 28.88 -2.31
C VAL A 245 16.78 28.89 -0.93
N ALA A 246 16.53 29.92 -0.14
CA ALA A 246 17.00 29.99 1.25
C ALA A 246 16.35 28.90 2.11
N MET A 247 15.04 28.67 1.97
CA MET A 247 14.33 27.58 2.67
C MET A 247 14.86 26.20 2.28
N ASN A 248 15.11 25.95 1.00
CA ASN A 248 15.68 24.69 0.53
C ASN A 248 17.08 24.46 1.10
N LYS A 249 17.92 25.50 1.14
CA LYS A 249 19.25 25.42 1.74
C LYS A 249 19.21 25.20 3.25
N LEU A 250 18.16 25.66 3.95
CA LEU A 250 17.99 25.42 5.38
C LEU A 250 17.67 23.93 5.66
N ASN A 251 16.95 23.26 4.77
CA ASN A 251 16.52 21.87 4.96
C ASN A 251 17.52 20.83 4.40
N HIS A 252 18.57 21.27 3.69
CA HIS A 252 19.60 20.41 3.08
C HIS A 252 20.81 20.25 4.01
#